data_AF-A0A8S2GGK3-F1
#
_entry.id   AF-A0A8S2GGK3-F1
#
_cell.length_a   1.000
_cell.length_b   1.000
_cell.length_c   1.000
_cell.angle_alpha   90.00
_cell.angle_beta   90.00
_cell.angle_gamma   90.00
#
_symmetry.space_group_name_H-M   'P 1'
#
loop_
_entity.id
_entity.type
_entity.pdbx_description
1 polymer ?
#
loop_
_entity_poly.entity_id
_entity_poly.type
_entity_poly.pdbx_seq_one_letter_code
_entity_poly.pdbx_strand_id
1 'polypeptide(L)'
;MRISRTPPQLLGFGIYFARSIARTEGKAREAGAYICAEVRMGKVLEVTRNDTHRVSNSDMWWTDYDTVYYRHDEEEKDEFCVKSPDQVLRWIIYVEQPMDRKLGQYGMDVEYNDTACDCI
;
A
#
# COMPACT_ATOMS: atom_id res chain seq x y z
N MET A 1 -1.61 -21.23 -20.14
CA MET A 1 -1.63 -20.75 -18.73
C MET A 1 -2.64 -19.62 -18.64
N ARG A 2 -3.75 -19.76 -17.92
CA ARG A 2 -4.71 -18.66 -17.70
C ARG A 2 -4.11 -17.72 -16.66
N ILE A 3 -3.73 -16.52 -17.06
CA ILE A 3 -3.32 -15.47 -16.12
C ILE A 3 -4.58 -15.09 -15.33
N SER A 4 -4.57 -15.33 -14.01
CA SER A 4 -5.63 -14.83 -13.13
C SER A 4 -5.68 -13.31 -13.26
N ARG A 5 -6.81 -12.79 -13.73
CA ARG A 5 -7.04 -11.33 -13.87
C ARG A 5 -7.23 -10.64 -12.52
N THR A 6 -7.44 -11.41 -11.46
CA THR A 6 -7.56 -10.92 -10.09
C THR A 6 -6.28 -11.28 -9.34
N PRO A 7 -5.49 -10.27 -8.89
CA PRO A 7 -4.39 -10.52 -7.97
C PRO A 7 -4.92 -11.24 -6.72
N PRO A 8 -4.24 -12.27 -6.21
CA PRO A 8 -4.65 -12.90 -4.96
C PRO A 8 -4.68 -11.86 -3.83
N GLN A 9 -5.83 -11.67 -3.20
CA GLN A 9 -5.99 -10.79 -2.04
C GLN A 9 -5.54 -11.54 -0.79
N LEU A 10 -4.26 -11.40 -0.43
CA LEU A 10 -3.65 -12.10 0.69
C LEU A 10 -4.29 -11.76 2.04
N LEU A 11 -4.78 -10.52 2.22
CA LEU A 11 -5.28 -9.99 3.50
C LEU A 11 -6.76 -9.56 3.46
N GLY A 12 -7.51 -9.98 2.42
CA GLY A 12 -8.92 -9.62 2.24
C GLY A 12 -9.15 -8.23 1.63
N PHE A 13 -10.29 -7.62 1.94
CA PHE A 13 -10.64 -6.29 1.43
C PHE A 13 -9.95 -5.18 2.23
N GLY A 14 -9.44 -4.16 1.53
CA GLY A 14 -8.87 -2.96 2.13
C GLY A 14 -7.83 -2.27 1.25
N ILE A 15 -7.14 -1.30 1.84
CA ILE A 15 -6.08 -0.51 1.20
C ILE A 15 -4.74 -1.09 1.63
N TYR A 16 -3.96 -1.55 0.65
CA TYR A 16 -2.72 -2.27 0.88
C TYR A 16 -1.51 -1.35 0.78
N PHE A 17 -0.62 -1.46 1.75
CA PHE A 17 0.66 -0.80 1.77
C PHE A 17 1.78 -1.84 1.89
N ALA A 18 2.91 -1.55 1.27
CA ALA A 18 4.16 -2.25 1.55
C ALA A 18 4.98 -1.40 2.53
N ARG A 19 5.77 -2.05 3.39
CA ARG A 19 6.68 -1.34 4.30
C ARG A 19 7.86 -0.68 3.57
N SER A 20 8.23 -1.17 2.38
CA SER A 20 9.38 -0.70 1.61
C SER A 20 9.02 -0.30 0.17
N ILE A 21 9.72 0.72 -0.34
CA ILE A 21 9.59 1.21 -1.73
C ILE A 21 9.99 0.11 -2.73
N ALA A 22 11.13 -0.53 -2.50
CA ALA A 22 11.68 -1.58 -3.36
C ALA A 22 10.72 -2.77 -3.58
N ARG A 23 9.76 -2.99 -2.67
CA ARG A 23 8.74 -4.04 -2.81
C ARG A 23 7.43 -3.55 -3.41
N THR A 24 7.20 -2.24 -3.38
CA THR A 24 6.11 -1.60 -4.14
C THR A 24 6.36 -1.69 -5.66
N GLU A 25 7.61 -1.63 -6.10
CA GLU A 25 8.02 -1.87 -7.51
C GLU A 25 7.49 -3.19 -8.06
N GLY A 26 7.65 -4.28 -7.28
CA GLY A 26 7.17 -5.61 -7.65
C GLY A 26 5.65 -5.68 -7.82
N LYS A 27 4.89 -4.76 -7.21
CA LYS A 27 3.43 -4.64 -7.33
C LYS A 27 3.01 -3.71 -8.47
N ALA A 28 3.73 -2.60 -8.66
CA ALA A 28 3.49 -1.63 -9.73
C ALA A 28 3.89 -2.16 -11.12
N ARG A 29 4.64 -3.27 -11.20
CA ARG A 29 5.19 -3.90 -12.43
C ARG A 29 6.20 -3.03 -13.19
N GLU A 30 6.35 -1.76 -12.81
CA GLU A 30 7.29 -0.78 -13.34
C GLU A 30 7.74 0.12 -12.17
N ALA A 31 9.02 0.48 -12.14
CA ALA A 31 9.51 1.56 -11.28
C ALA A 31 9.04 2.91 -11.83
N GLY A 32 8.82 3.90 -10.98
CA GLY A 32 8.42 5.23 -11.45
C GLY A 32 7.83 6.11 -10.36
N ALA A 33 6.61 5.85 -9.92
CA ALA A 33 5.93 6.67 -8.94
C ALA A 33 5.35 5.84 -7.78
N TYR A 34 5.48 6.37 -6.57
CA TYR A 34 5.13 5.71 -5.31
C TYR A 34 4.31 6.65 -4.44
N ILE A 35 3.31 6.11 -3.74
CA ILE A 35 2.60 6.84 -2.71
C ILE A 35 3.19 6.43 -1.36
N CYS A 36 3.83 7.37 -0.69
CA CYS A 36 4.29 7.21 0.68
C CYS A 36 3.26 7.86 1.60
N ALA A 37 2.69 7.08 2.52
CA ALA A 37 1.57 7.53 3.35
C ALA A 37 1.89 7.43 4.84
N GLU A 38 1.44 8.41 5.62
CA GLU A 38 1.29 8.25 7.07
C GLU A 38 -0.07 7.62 7.34
N VAL A 39 -0.07 6.46 7.99
CA VAL A 39 -1.26 5.65 8.22
C VAL A 39 -1.50 5.45 9.71
N ARG A 40 -2.73 5.69 10.14
CA ARG A 40 -3.23 5.40 11.49
C ARG A 40 -3.58 3.92 11.62
N MET A 41 -2.67 3.17 12.24
CA MET A 41 -2.77 1.70 12.32
C MET A 41 -3.90 1.20 13.24
N GLY A 42 -4.27 1.96 14.27
CA GLY A 42 -5.31 1.53 15.22
C GLY A 42 -4.97 0.19 15.90
N LYS A 43 -5.98 -0.66 16.12
CA LYS A 43 -5.80 -2.01 16.66
C LYS A 43 -5.35 -2.97 15.55
N VAL A 44 -4.16 -3.55 15.69
CA VAL A 44 -3.52 -4.37 14.66
C VAL A 44 -3.70 -5.86 14.93
N LEU A 45 -4.11 -6.61 13.91
CA LEU A 45 -4.02 -8.07 13.87
C LEU A 45 -2.77 -8.45 13.09
N GLU A 46 -1.77 -8.99 13.78
CA GLU A 46 -0.57 -9.53 13.12
C GLU A 46 -0.84 -10.96 12.64
N VAL A 47 -0.46 -11.25 11.40
CA VAL A 47 -0.60 -12.56 10.77
C VAL A 47 0.70 -12.98 10.09
N THR A 48 0.99 -14.28 10.12
CA THR A 48 2.08 -14.89 9.36
C THR A 48 1.53 -15.67 8.16
N ARG A 49 2.40 -16.26 7.34
CA ARG A 49 1.97 -17.04 6.16
C ARG A 49 0.96 -18.14 6.52
N ASN A 50 1.17 -18.76 7.67
CA ASN A 50 0.31 -19.84 8.18
C ASN A 50 -1.05 -19.32 8.65
N ASP A 51 -1.18 -18.04 8.97
CA ASP A 51 -2.41 -17.39 9.45
C ASP A 51 -3.25 -16.78 8.33
N THR A 52 -2.73 -16.70 7.09
CA THR A 52 -3.41 -16.03 5.95
C THR A 52 -4.82 -16.57 5.67
N HIS A 53 -5.09 -17.84 5.99
CA HIS A 53 -6.42 -18.44 5.87
C HIS A 53 -7.48 -17.78 6.79
N ARG A 54 -7.06 -17.09 7.86
CA ARG A 54 -7.94 -16.41 8.82
C ARG A 54 -8.45 -15.06 8.30
N VAL A 55 -7.75 -14.48 7.33
CA VAL A 55 -8.00 -13.12 6.81
C VAL A 55 -8.27 -13.09 5.30
N SER A 56 -7.83 -14.12 4.56
CA SER A 56 -8.02 -14.18 3.12
C SER A 56 -9.51 -14.32 2.77
N ASN A 57 -9.99 -13.44 1.89
CA ASN A 57 -11.39 -13.33 1.46
C ASN A 57 -12.41 -13.12 2.60
N SER A 58 -11.99 -12.53 3.71
CA SER A 58 -12.81 -12.36 4.91
C SER A 58 -12.77 -10.91 5.41
N ASP A 59 -13.94 -10.38 5.79
CA ASP A 59 -14.11 -9.14 6.55
C ASP A 59 -14.17 -9.41 8.06
N MET A 60 -13.96 -10.64 8.53
CA MET A 60 -14.09 -10.99 9.95
C MET A 60 -13.19 -10.16 10.86
N TRP A 61 -12.02 -9.75 10.37
CA TRP A 61 -11.10 -8.92 11.16
C TRP A 61 -11.60 -7.47 11.29
N TRP A 62 -12.49 -7.00 10.43
CA TRP A 62 -12.97 -5.60 10.42
C TRP A 62 -13.76 -5.24 11.68
N THR A 63 -14.39 -6.23 12.33
CA THR A 63 -15.15 -6.04 13.57
C THR A 63 -14.25 -5.71 14.75
N ASP A 64 -13.11 -6.41 14.85
CA ASP A 64 -12.26 -6.39 16.05
C ASP A 64 -10.95 -5.62 15.86
N TYR A 65 -10.58 -5.32 14.62
CA TYR A 65 -9.30 -4.74 14.24
C TYR A 65 -9.46 -3.63 13.20
N ASP A 66 -8.47 -2.74 13.16
CA ASP A 66 -8.40 -1.62 12.23
C ASP A 66 -7.39 -1.87 11.10
N THR A 67 -6.41 -2.74 11.35
CA THR A 67 -5.36 -3.09 10.41
C THR A 67 -4.98 -4.56 10.52
N VAL A 68 -4.74 -5.20 9.38
CA VAL A 68 -4.03 -6.50 9.32
C VAL A 68 -2.60 -6.24 8.90
N TYR A 69 -1.65 -6.71 9.72
CA TYR A 69 -0.23 -6.62 9.42
C TYR A 69 0.31 -8.01 9.09
N TYR A 70 0.78 -8.19 7.87
CA TYR A 70 1.36 -9.43 7.40
C TYR A 70 2.87 -9.41 7.56
N ARG A 71 3.33 -10.17 8.55
CA ARG A 71 4.75 -10.32 8.83
C ARG A 71 5.34 -11.41 7.95
N HIS A 72 6.28 -11.02 7.11
CA HIS A 72 7.10 -11.93 6.32
C HIS A 72 8.32 -12.40 7.12
N ASP A 73 9.00 -13.45 6.64
CA ASP A 73 10.28 -13.88 7.22
C ASP A 73 11.39 -12.83 7.02
N GLU A 74 11.25 -12.01 5.97
CA GLU A 74 12.11 -10.86 5.68
C GLU A 74 11.33 -9.57 5.95
N GLU A 75 11.74 -8.79 6.94
CA GLU A 75 11.03 -7.59 7.44
C GLU A 75 10.77 -6.54 6.33
N GLU A 76 11.70 -6.41 5.38
CA GLU A 76 11.60 -5.56 4.19
C GLU A 76 10.38 -5.90 3.31
N LYS A 77 9.83 -7.11 3.45
CA LYS A 77 8.68 -7.61 2.67
C LYS A 77 7.36 -7.45 3.39
N ASP A 78 7.35 -6.94 4.62
CA ASP A 78 6.12 -6.76 5.36
C ASP A 78 5.10 -5.91 4.59
N GLU A 79 3.85 -6.32 4.71
CA GLU A 79 2.71 -5.66 4.08
C GLU A 79 1.63 -5.44 5.12
N PHE A 80 0.83 -4.40 4.95
CA PHE A 80 -0.32 -4.19 5.82
C PHE A 80 -1.52 -3.68 5.04
N CYS A 81 -2.70 -3.97 5.57
CA CYS A 81 -3.98 -3.67 4.97
C CYS A 81 -4.84 -2.92 5.98
N VAL A 82 -5.30 -1.72 5.61
CA VAL A 82 -6.23 -0.92 6.41
C VAL A 82 -7.63 -0.91 5.80
N LYS A 83 -8.67 -0.77 6.62
CA LYS A 83 -10.06 -0.90 6.19
C LYS A 83 -10.65 0.38 5.56
N SER A 84 -10.19 1.56 6.00
CA SER A 84 -10.80 2.83 5.61
C SER A 84 -9.77 3.84 5.08
N PRO A 85 -10.13 4.63 4.05
CA PRO A 85 -9.35 5.80 3.62
C PRO A 85 -9.07 6.80 4.75
N ASP A 86 -9.95 6.92 5.75
CA ASP A 86 -9.78 7.86 6.89
C ASP A 86 -8.56 7.51 7.78
N GLN A 87 -8.00 6.31 7.61
CA GLN A 87 -6.76 5.91 8.25
C GLN A 87 -5.52 6.52 7.57
N VAL A 88 -5.62 7.00 6.33
CA VAL A 88 -4.54 7.71 5.64
C VAL A 88 -4.59 9.18 6.06
N LEU A 89 -3.62 9.60 6.88
CA LEU A 89 -3.61 10.93 7.47
C LEU A 89 -3.02 11.98 6.52
N ARG A 90 -1.93 11.60 5.85
CA ARG A 90 -1.24 12.37 4.83
C ARG A 90 -0.51 11.42 3.90
N TRP A 91 -0.21 11.87 2.70
CA TRP A 91 0.56 11.11 1.74
C TRP A 91 1.36 12.07 0.86
N ILE A 92 2.44 11.54 0.30
CA ILE A 92 3.30 12.19 -0.67
C ILE A 92 3.42 11.26 -1.89
N ILE A 93 3.56 11.82 -3.09
CA ILE A 93 3.95 11.04 -4.28
C ILE A 93 5.45 11.24 -4.48
N TYR A 94 6.20 10.14 -4.37
CA TYR A 94 7.61 10.08 -4.70
C TYR A 94 7.78 9.57 -6.13
N VAL A 95 8.52 10.29 -6.97
CA VAL A 95 8.75 9.90 -8.37
C VAL A 95 10.25 9.76 -8.62
N GLU A 96 10.67 8.55 -8.97
CA GLU A 96 12.06 8.24 -9.26
C GLU A 96 12.46 8.82 -10.63
N GLN A 97 13.60 9.51 -10.67
CA GLN A 97 14.07 10.24 -11.84
C GLN A 97 14.52 9.31 -13.00
N PRO A 98 14.48 9.79 -14.26
CA PRO A 98 14.13 11.15 -14.70
C PRO A 98 12.62 11.42 -14.67
N MET A 99 12.23 12.67 -14.37
CA MET A 99 10.84 13.13 -14.29
C MET A 99 10.00 12.51 -15.41
N ASP A 100 9.00 11.70 -15.03
CA ASP A 100 8.01 11.22 -15.98
C ASP A 100 7.37 12.45 -16.64
N ARG A 101 7.46 12.54 -17.98
CA ARG A 101 6.86 13.61 -18.78
C ARG A 101 5.37 13.82 -18.47
N LYS A 102 4.70 12.81 -17.92
CA LYS A 102 3.30 12.88 -17.48
C LYS A 102 3.10 13.80 -16.28
N LEU A 103 4.10 14.02 -15.43
CA LEU A 103 3.96 14.90 -14.27
C LEU A 103 3.50 16.31 -14.67
N GLY A 104 4.19 16.92 -15.64
CA GLY A 104 3.79 18.22 -16.18
C GLY A 104 2.52 18.18 -17.03
N GLN A 105 2.16 17.04 -17.63
CA GLN A 105 0.91 16.91 -18.39
C GLN A 105 -0.32 16.91 -17.46
N TYR A 106 -0.19 16.36 -16.25
CA TYR A 106 -1.27 16.27 -15.27
C TYR A 106 -1.18 17.31 -14.16
N GLY A 107 -0.22 18.24 -14.22
CA GLY A 107 -0.05 19.29 -13.21
C GLY A 107 0.39 18.77 -11.84
N MET A 108 0.95 17.57 -11.77
CA MET A 108 1.44 16.96 -10.52
C MET A 108 2.70 17.66 -10.00
N ASP A 109 3.32 18.50 -10.83
CA ASP A 109 4.43 19.39 -10.53
C ASP A 109 3.97 20.79 -10.07
N VAL A 110 2.67 21.02 -9.88
CA VAL A 110 2.11 22.29 -9.38
C VAL A 110 0.99 22.13 -8.33
N GLU A 111 0.47 20.91 -8.15
CA GLU A 111 -0.60 20.57 -7.21
C GLU A 111 -0.05 20.40 -5.76
N TYR A 112 0.50 21.48 -5.19
CA TYR A 112 1.21 21.46 -3.89
C TYR A 112 0.43 22.02 -2.70
N ASN A 113 -0.79 22.53 -2.90
CA ASN A 113 -1.41 23.38 -1.88
C ASN A 113 -2.13 22.65 -0.74
N ASP A 114 -2.45 21.35 -0.84
CA ASP A 114 -3.14 20.62 0.24
C ASP A 114 -2.66 19.17 0.49
N THR A 115 -1.72 18.67 -0.32
CA THR A 115 -1.05 17.37 -0.13
C THR A 115 0.42 17.57 -0.44
N ALA A 116 1.30 17.33 0.54
CA ALA A 116 2.74 17.51 0.37
C ALA A 116 3.24 16.52 -0.69
N CYS A 117 3.41 16.93 -1.93
CA CYS A 117 4.10 16.14 -2.94
C CYS A 117 5.57 16.55 -2.88
N ASP A 118 6.43 15.76 -2.24
CA ASP A 118 7.87 16.02 -2.22
C ASP A 118 8.55 15.16 -3.29
N CYS A 119 9.11 15.83 -4.30
CA CYS A 119 10.05 15.23 -5.23
C CYS A 119 11.43 15.24 -4.55
N ILE A 120 11.87 14.09 -4.04
CA ILE A 120 13.22 13.90 -3.47
C ILE A 120 14.15 13.34 -4.54
#